data_AF-A0A420Z8Z6-F1
#
_entry.id   AF-A0A420Z8Z6-F1
#
_cell.length_a   1.000
_cell.length_b   1.000
_cell.length_c   1.000
_cell.angle_alpha   90.00
_cell.angle_beta   90.00
_cell.angle_gamma   90.00
#
_symmetry.space_group_name_H-M   'P 1'
#
loop_
_entity.id
_entity.type
_entity.pdbx_description
1 polymer ?
#
loop_
_entity_poly.entity_id
_entity_poly.type
_entity_poly.pdbx_seq_one_letter_code
_entity_poly.pdbx_strand_id
1 'polypeptide(L)'
;MLTEKDYPVSVLFDFEKGEFFPKESAVERHVSDLSMMFGDQDADNKAIENGDPLIYEIFYHGFETSVSDMALGVTRIQPGKIGDEFYMTKGHFHAAENQPEIYFCVKGKGFLLMETKSGEFRAVEWKPGVISHIPPMWAHRVANIGSEPLVFV
;
A
#
# COMPACT_ATOMS: atom_id res chain seq x y z
N MET A 1 -1.40 -1.59 36.06
CA MET A 1 -2.24 -0.40 35.75
C MET A 1 -2.03 -0.08 34.28
N LEU A 2 -3.07 0.37 33.59
CA LEU A 2 -2.96 0.77 32.18
C LEU A 2 -2.08 2.01 32.04
N THR A 3 -1.37 2.09 30.93
CA THR A 3 -0.55 3.23 30.50
C THR A 3 -1.25 3.99 29.37
N GLU A 4 -0.72 5.15 28.99
CA GLU A 4 -1.30 6.00 27.93
C GLU A 4 -1.56 5.23 26.63
N LYS A 5 -0.61 4.37 26.23
CA LYS A 5 -0.71 3.54 25.01
C LYS A 5 -1.79 2.46 25.05
N ASP A 6 -2.34 2.18 26.23
CA ASP A 6 -3.40 1.19 26.39
C ASP A 6 -4.80 1.80 26.22
N TYR A 7 -4.90 3.12 26.05
CA TYR A 7 -6.17 3.81 25.84
C TYR A 7 -6.54 3.89 24.34
N PRO A 8 -7.85 3.87 24.01
CA PRO A 8 -8.29 3.95 22.62
C PRO A 8 -7.84 5.26 21.94
N VAL A 9 -7.39 5.12 20.70
CA VAL A 9 -7.03 6.24 19.81
C VAL A 9 -8.01 6.27 18.64
N SER A 10 -8.33 7.46 18.16
CA SER A 10 -9.12 7.65 16.94
C SER A 10 -8.34 8.50 15.95
N VAL A 11 -8.49 8.19 14.68
CA VAL A 11 -8.02 9.01 13.58
C VAL A 11 -9.19 9.44 12.70
N LEU A 12 -9.04 10.58 12.03
CA LEU A 12 -9.98 11.11 11.06
C LEU A 12 -9.44 10.86 9.66
N PHE A 13 -10.18 10.10 8.85
CA PHE A 13 -9.87 9.88 7.44
C PHE A 13 -10.47 10.99 6.57
N ASP A 14 -9.65 11.58 5.71
CA ASP A 14 -10.05 12.57 4.71
C ASP A 14 -10.28 11.85 3.37
N PHE A 15 -11.54 11.71 2.97
CA PHE A 15 -11.91 11.01 1.74
C PHE A 15 -11.51 11.74 0.46
N GLU A 16 -11.36 13.07 0.51
CA GLU A 16 -10.97 13.84 -0.66
C GLU A 16 -9.47 13.72 -0.91
N LYS A 17 -8.68 13.81 0.17
CA LYS A 17 -7.23 13.70 0.08
C LYS A 17 -6.75 12.24 0.04
N GLY A 18 -7.47 11.31 0.65
CA GLY A 18 -7.00 9.92 0.80
C GLY A 18 -5.84 9.81 1.78
N GLU A 19 -5.94 10.49 2.92
CA GLU A 19 -5.01 10.42 4.04
C GLU A 19 -5.79 10.49 5.36
N PHE A 20 -5.11 10.35 6.50
CA PHE A 20 -5.73 10.52 7.81
C PHE A 20 -4.89 11.36 8.77
N PHE A 21 -5.52 11.78 9.88
CA PHE A 21 -4.90 12.54 10.97
C PHE A 21 -5.46 12.14 12.34
N PRO A 22 -4.64 12.05 13.41
CA PRO A 22 -3.18 12.15 13.39
C PRO A 22 -2.54 10.93 12.73
N LYS A 23 -1.41 11.16 12.04
CA LYS A 23 -0.53 10.12 11.50
C LYS A 23 0.84 10.28 12.13
N GLU A 24 1.51 9.16 12.38
CA GLU A 24 2.87 9.16 12.94
C GLU A 24 3.91 9.46 11.86
N SER A 25 3.69 8.96 10.65
CA SER A 25 4.58 9.21 9.53
C SER A 25 3.85 9.25 8.19
N ALA A 26 4.50 9.88 7.22
CA ALA A 26 4.15 9.86 5.81
C ALA A 26 5.43 9.57 5.02
N VAL A 27 5.33 8.68 4.04
CA VAL A 27 6.48 8.25 3.23
C VAL A 27 6.11 8.29 1.77
N GLU A 28 6.90 9.02 0.99
CA GLU A 28 6.82 9.08 -0.46
C GLU A 28 7.69 7.97 -1.07
N ARG A 29 7.22 7.40 -2.19
CA ARG A 29 7.93 6.39 -2.97
C ARG A 29 7.92 6.80 -4.43
N HIS A 30 9.11 7.12 -4.92
CA HIS A 30 9.35 7.51 -6.31
C HIS A 30 9.78 6.30 -7.15
N VAL A 31 10.01 6.49 -8.44
CA VAL A 31 10.48 5.41 -9.33
C VAL A 31 11.82 4.87 -8.86
N SER A 32 12.76 5.75 -8.47
CA SER A 32 14.08 5.35 -7.98
C SER A 32 14.02 4.44 -6.76
N ASP A 33 13.03 4.63 -5.87
CA ASP A 33 12.79 3.76 -4.72
C ASP A 33 12.36 2.34 -5.11
N LEU A 34 11.77 2.19 -6.30
CA LEU A 34 11.26 0.95 -6.87
C LEU A 34 12.13 0.45 -8.04
N SER A 35 13.32 1.01 -8.21
CA SER A 35 14.26 0.59 -9.25
C SER A 35 14.45 -0.92 -9.24
N MET A 36 14.57 -1.50 -10.45
CA MET A 36 14.62 -2.95 -10.67
C MET A 36 13.35 -3.75 -10.35
N MET A 37 12.25 -3.12 -9.90
CA MET A 37 10.97 -3.81 -9.68
C MET A 37 10.06 -3.84 -10.90
N PHE A 38 10.37 -3.03 -11.92
CA PHE A 38 9.69 -3.02 -13.21
C PHE A 38 10.43 -3.87 -14.24
N GLY A 39 9.73 -4.57 -15.11
CA GLY A 39 10.34 -5.41 -16.14
C GLY A 39 11.12 -4.63 -17.20
N ASP A 40 10.67 -3.42 -17.54
CA ASP A 40 11.33 -2.55 -18.51
C ASP A 40 12.33 -1.60 -17.83
N GLN A 41 13.57 -2.05 -17.73
CA GLN A 41 14.66 -1.29 -17.11
C GLN A 41 15.07 -0.04 -17.89
N ASP A 42 14.86 0.00 -19.21
CA ASP A 42 15.15 1.19 -20.01
C ASP A 42 14.11 2.27 -19.75
N ALA A 43 12.84 1.90 -19.60
CA ALA A 43 11.78 2.81 -19.21
C ALA A 43 11.94 3.30 -17.76
N ASP A 44 12.35 2.42 -16.83
CA ASP A 44 12.63 2.74 -15.43
C ASP A 44 13.72 3.82 -15.31
N ASN A 45 14.88 3.58 -15.93
CA ASN A 45 15.99 4.54 -15.93
C ASN A 45 15.60 5.88 -16.57
N LYS A 46 14.87 5.86 -17.69
CA LYS A 46 14.37 7.08 -18.33
C LYS A 46 13.41 7.84 -17.42
N ALA A 47 12.54 7.17 -16.68
CA ALA A 47 11.61 7.83 -15.76
C ALA A 47 12.36 8.50 -14.60
N ILE A 48 13.39 7.84 -14.06
CA ILE A 48 14.28 8.41 -13.03
C ILE A 48 15.00 9.66 -13.57
N GLU A 49 15.62 9.56 -14.75
CA GLU A 49 16.32 10.69 -15.40
C GLU A 49 15.37 11.87 -15.71
N ASN A 50 14.11 11.58 -16.03
CA ASN A 50 13.09 12.58 -16.37
C ASN A 50 12.35 13.16 -15.16
N GLY A 51 12.96 13.12 -13.98
CA GLY A 51 12.46 13.80 -12.78
C GLY A 51 11.88 12.88 -11.72
N ASP A 52 12.09 11.57 -11.84
CA ASP A 52 11.82 10.57 -10.80
C ASP A 52 10.42 10.69 -10.20
N PRO A 53 9.36 10.37 -10.96
CA PRO A 53 8.00 10.69 -10.56
C PRO A 53 7.57 9.91 -9.31
N LEU A 54 6.68 10.54 -8.52
CA LEU A 54 6.03 9.90 -7.38
C LEU A 54 5.13 8.76 -7.86
N ILE A 55 5.34 7.55 -7.32
CA ILE A 55 4.48 6.39 -7.56
C ILE A 55 3.38 6.35 -6.51
N TYR A 56 3.74 6.38 -5.23
CA TYR A 56 2.76 6.30 -4.16
C TYR A 56 3.24 6.91 -2.85
N GLU A 57 2.28 7.15 -1.97
CA GLU A 57 2.49 7.63 -0.61
C GLU A 57 1.88 6.64 0.37
N ILE A 58 2.53 6.45 1.53
CA ILE A 58 1.97 5.72 2.67
C ILE A 58 1.85 6.67 3.84
N PHE A 59 0.67 6.74 4.45
CA PHE A 59 0.40 7.39 5.72
C PHE A 59 0.23 6.30 6.78
N TYR A 60 0.93 6.42 7.90
CA TYR A 60 1.03 5.34 8.89
C TYR A 60 0.78 5.82 10.32
N HIS A 61 0.16 4.95 11.12
CA HIS A 61 0.04 5.07 12.57
C HIS A 61 0.01 3.69 13.21
N GLY A 62 0.92 3.44 14.15
CA GLY A 62 0.95 2.24 14.96
C GLY A 62 0.05 2.36 16.20
N PHE A 63 -0.70 1.30 16.49
CA PHE A 63 -1.49 1.15 17.71
C PHE A 63 -0.86 0.07 18.59
N GLU A 64 0.31 0.39 19.15
CA GLU A 64 1.00 -0.49 20.09
C GLU A 64 0.42 -0.34 21.50
N THR A 65 0.00 -1.45 22.10
CA THR A 65 -0.47 -1.50 23.49
C THR A 65 0.53 -2.26 24.37
N SER A 66 0.19 -2.53 25.64
CA SER A 66 0.96 -3.41 26.51
C SER A 66 0.86 -4.91 26.16
N VAL A 67 -0.12 -5.31 25.35
CA VAL A 67 -0.44 -6.73 25.09
C VAL A 67 -0.63 -7.08 23.62
N SER A 68 -0.67 -6.10 22.73
CA SER A 68 -0.88 -6.28 21.30
C SER A 68 -0.33 -5.11 20.50
N ASP A 69 -0.15 -5.30 19.21
CA ASP A 69 0.09 -4.25 18.23
C ASP A 69 -0.89 -4.38 17.07
N MET A 70 -1.21 -3.24 16.46
CA MET A 70 -1.89 -3.14 15.18
C MET A 70 -1.33 -1.92 14.46
N ALA A 71 -1.59 -1.80 13.17
CA ALA A 71 -1.25 -0.62 12.42
C ALA A 71 -2.42 -0.20 11.53
N LEU A 72 -2.48 1.09 11.25
CA LEU A 72 -3.26 1.67 10.18
C LEU A 72 -2.32 2.25 9.13
N GLY A 73 -2.40 1.68 7.93
CA GLY A 73 -1.83 2.26 6.72
C GLY A 73 -2.94 2.91 5.90
N VAL A 74 -2.63 3.99 5.20
CA VAL A 74 -3.39 4.44 4.04
C VAL A 74 -2.41 4.67 2.93
N THR A 75 -2.65 4.04 1.79
CA THR A 75 -1.81 4.19 0.61
C THR A 75 -2.56 4.93 -0.48
N ARG A 76 -1.88 5.89 -1.11
CA ARG A 76 -2.35 6.62 -2.29
C ARG A 76 -1.39 6.37 -3.44
N ILE A 77 -1.79 5.57 -4.42
CA ILE A 77 -1.00 5.26 -5.62
C ILE A 77 -1.44 6.18 -6.75
N GLN A 78 -0.50 6.94 -7.31
CA GLN A 78 -0.75 7.80 -8.47
C GLN A 78 -1.00 6.97 -9.73
N PRO A 79 -1.79 7.46 -10.69
CA PRO A 79 -1.92 6.80 -11.98
C PRO A 79 -0.63 6.96 -12.78
N GLY A 80 -0.15 5.89 -13.40
CA GLY A 80 1.07 5.94 -14.19
C GLY A 80 1.54 4.56 -14.63
N LYS A 81 2.57 4.54 -15.47
CA LYS A 81 3.23 3.32 -15.95
C LYS A 81 4.73 3.52 -16.09
N ILE A 82 5.46 2.42 -15.93
CA ILE A 82 6.84 2.26 -16.39
C ILE A 82 6.82 1.21 -17.51
N GLY A 83 7.08 1.63 -18.75
CA GLY A 83 6.81 0.81 -19.93
C GLY A 83 5.33 0.44 -19.99
N ASP A 84 5.04 -0.86 -19.99
CA ASP A 84 3.67 -1.38 -20.00
C ASP A 84 3.08 -1.67 -18.61
N GLU A 85 3.91 -1.64 -17.56
CA GLU A 85 3.53 -1.98 -16.19
C GLU A 85 2.98 -0.78 -15.43
N PHE A 86 1.86 -0.98 -14.74
CA PHE A 86 1.22 0.04 -13.94
C PHE A 86 2.01 0.39 -12.68
N TYR A 87 1.87 1.63 -12.22
CA TYR A 87 2.34 2.04 -10.91
C TYR A 87 1.74 1.14 -9.82
N MET A 88 2.60 0.70 -8.92
CA MET A 88 2.30 -0.32 -7.93
C MET A 88 3.11 -0.11 -6.65
N THR A 89 2.66 -0.69 -5.54
CA THR A 89 3.47 -0.74 -4.32
C THR A 89 4.68 -1.67 -4.49
N LYS A 90 5.69 -1.56 -3.62
CA LYS A 90 6.81 -2.53 -3.59
C LYS A 90 6.32 -3.96 -3.37
N GLY A 91 5.28 -4.13 -2.57
CA GLY A 91 4.83 -5.43 -2.09
C GLY A 91 5.83 -6.11 -1.15
N HIS A 92 5.34 -7.00 -0.30
CA HIS A 92 6.15 -7.65 0.72
C HIS A 92 5.43 -8.86 1.33
N PHE A 93 6.20 -9.74 1.98
CA PHE A 93 5.70 -10.64 3.01
C PHE A 93 5.78 -9.93 4.36
N HIS A 94 4.82 -10.21 5.25
CA HIS A 94 4.96 -9.81 6.65
C HIS A 94 6.17 -10.49 7.30
N ALA A 95 6.84 -9.78 8.20
CA ALA A 95 7.94 -10.32 8.99
C ALA A 95 7.45 -11.44 9.93
N ALA A 96 6.27 -11.26 10.55
CA ALA A 96 5.61 -12.29 11.32
C ALA A 96 4.76 -13.18 10.40
N GLU A 97 5.08 -14.47 10.35
CA GLU A 97 4.43 -15.42 9.42
C GLU A 97 2.93 -15.63 9.68
N ASN A 98 2.46 -15.31 10.89
CA ASN A 98 1.07 -15.47 11.32
C ASN A 98 0.27 -14.16 11.28
N GLN A 99 0.84 -13.05 10.80
CA GLN A 99 0.18 -11.76 10.74
C GLN A 99 -0.74 -11.68 9.51
N PRO A 100 -2.06 -11.48 9.68
CA PRO A 100 -2.98 -11.17 8.59
C PRO A 100 -3.08 -9.65 8.35
N GLU A 101 -3.74 -9.27 7.26
CA GLU A 101 -4.13 -7.88 6.99
C GLU A 101 -5.54 -7.81 6.38
N ILE A 102 -6.21 -6.68 6.55
CA ILE A 102 -7.45 -6.35 5.83
C ILE A 102 -7.23 -5.06 5.09
N TYR A 103 -7.51 -5.08 3.79
CA TYR A 103 -7.55 -3.88 2.97
C TYR A 103 -8.97 -3.47 2.61
N PHE A 104 -9.19 -2.17 2.53
CA PHE A 104 -10.42 -1.54 2.07
C PHE A 104 -10.12 -0.54 0.95
N CYS A 105 -10.58 -0.84 -0.26
CA CYS A 105 -10.46 0.05 -1.40
C CYS A 105 -11.45 1.22 -1.24
N VAL A 106 -10.90 2.42 -1.04
CA VAL A 106 -11.67 3.65 -0.82
C VAL A 106 -12.01 4.35 -2.13
N LYS A 107 -11.03 4.46 -3.04
CA LYS A 107 -11.15 5.23 -4.29
C LYS A 107 -10.32 4.59 -5.40
N GLY A 108 -10.73 4.80 -6.66
CA GLY A 108 -9.95 4.40 -7.83
C GLY A 108 -10.21 2.96 -8.26
N LYS A 109 -9.36 2.47 -9.17
CA LYS A 109 -9.47 1.13 -9.74
C LYS A 109 -8.10 0.47 -9.79
N GLY A 110 -8.03 -0.79 -9.42
CA GLY A 110 -6.76 -1.48 -9.27
C GLY A 110 -6.88 -2.99 -9.23
N PHE A 111 -5.75 -3.61 -8.91
CA PHE A 111 -5.69 -4.99 -8.49
C PHE A 111 -4.88 -5.11 -7.21
N LEU A 112 -5.39 -5.91 -6.27
CA LEU A 112 -4.58 -6.53 -5.24
C LEU A 112 -4.01 -7.83 -5.80
N LEU A 113 -2.70 -7.87 -5.95
CA LEU A 113 -1.92 -9.01 -6.39
C LEU A 113 -1.31 -9.69 -5.17
N MET A 114 -1.44 -11.01 -5.09
CA MET A 114 -0.97 -11.78 -3.94
C MET A 114 -0.27 -13.05 -4.39
N GLU A 115 0.81 -13.41 -3.71
CA GLU A 115 1.53 -14.65 -3.95
C GLU A 115 1.98 -15.34 -2.66
N THR A 116 2.10 -16.66 -2.71
CA THR A 116 2.74 -17.45 -1.64
C THR A 116 4.19 -17.74 -2.01
N LYS A 117 5.01 -18.13 -1.02
CA LYS A 117 6.39 -18.60 -1.27
C LYS A 117 6.45 -19.83 -2.19
N SER A 118 5.38 -20.62 -2.29
CA SER A 118 5.30 -21.77 -3.21
C SER A 118 4.84 -21.40 -4.63
N GLY A 119 4.57 -20.12 -4.90
CA GLY A 119 4.18 -19.62 -6.23
C GLY A 119 2.68 -19.67 -6.52
N GLU A 120 1.83 -20.00 -5.55
CA GLU A 120 0.38 -19.78 -5.71
C GLU A 120 0.10 -18.28 -5.85
N PHE A 121 -0.71 -17.92 -6.84
CA PHE A 121 -0.98 -16.52 -7.18
C PHE A 121 -2.48 -16.22 -7.24
N ARG A 122 -2.86 -15.04 -6.75
CA ARG A 122 -4.22 -14.50 -6.82
C ARG A 122 -4.19 -13.02 -7.19
N ALA A 123 -5.11 -12.62 -8.06
CA ALA A 123 -5.38 -11.23 -8.37
C ALA A 123 -6.84 -10.93 -8.06
N VAL A 124 -7.10 -9.88 -7.28
CA VAL A 124 -8.44 -9.42 -6.91
C VAL A 124 -8.64 -8.04 -7.50
N GLU A 125 -9.67 -7.88 -8.33
CA GLU A 125 -10.04 -6.57 -8.87
C GLU A 125 -10.53 -5.67 -7.74
N TRP A 126 -10.01 -4.44 -7.72
CA TRP A 126 -10.37 -3.42 -6.75
C TRP A 126 -11.16 -2.28 -7.39
N LYS A 127 -12.25 -1.95 -6.72
CA LYS A 127 -13.10 -0.79 -6.93
C LYS A 127 -13.56 -0.28 -5.56
N PRO A 128 -14.05 0.96 -5.45
CA PRO A 128 -14.49 1.52 -4.17
C PRO A 128 -15.51 0.60 -3.50
N GLY A 129 -15.32 0.31 -2.22
CA GLY A 129 -16.17 -0.60 -1.46
C GLY A 129 -15.65 -2.03 -1.30
N VAL A 130 -14.62 -2.44 -2.04
CA VAL A 130 -14.05 -3.79 -1.93
C VAL A 130 -13.24 -3.91 -0.64
N ILE A 131 -13.55 -4.93 0.17
CA ILE A 131 -12.77 -5.33 1.35
C ILE A 131 -12.09 -6.66 1.04
N SER A 132 -10.79 -6.75 1.28
CA SER A 132 -9.96 -7.94 1.05
C SER A 132 -9.29 -8.38 2.34
N HIS A 133 -9.50 -9.62 2.75
CA HIS A 133 -8.69 -10.25 3.79
C HIS A 133 -7.46 -10.89 3.13
N ILE A 134 -6.27 -10.52 3.60
CA ILE A 134 -5.00 -11.10 3.21
C ILE A 134 -4.59 -12.06 4.33
N PRO A 135 -4.71 -13.37 4.12
CA PRO A 135 -4.35 -14.34 5.14
C PRO A 135 -2.83 -14.37 5.35
N PRO A 136 -2.36 -14.91 6.49
CA PRO A 136 -0.94 -15.09 6.71
C PRO A 136 -0.30 -15.93 5.60
N MET A 137 1.02 -15.79 5.41
CA MET A 137 1.84 -16.42 4.36
C MET A 137 1.73 -15.84 2.94
N TRP A 138 0.83 -14.89 2.68
CA TRP A 138 0.71 -14.24 1.37
C TRP A 138 1.48 -12.92 1.34
N ALA A 139 2.42 -12.79 0.39
CA ALA A 139 2.86 -11.49 -0.03
C ALA A 139 1.74 -10.80 -0.81
N HIS A 140 1.76 -9.48 -0.77
CA HIS A 140 0.74 -8.69 -1.42
C HIS A 140 1.32 -7.40 -1.98
N ARG A 141 0.79 -6.97 -3.12
CA ARG A 141 1.11 -5.74 -3.84
C ARG A 141 -0.16 -5.18 -4.46
N VAL A 142 -0.28 -3.86 -4.57
CA VAL A 142 -1.42 -3.21 -5.22
C VAL A 142 -0.95 -2.45 -6.46
N ALA A 143 -1.68 -2.58 -7.57
CA ALA A 143 -1.42 -1.86 -8.82
C ALA A 143 -2.60 -0.95 -9.20
N ASN A 144 -2.31 0.29 -9.57
CA ASN A 144 -3.31 1.26 -10.03
C ASN A 144 -3.48 1.15 -11.55
N ILE A 145 -4.62 0.62 -11.99
CA ILE A 145 -4.95 0.49 -13.43
C ILE A 145 -5.80 1.64 -13.96
N GLY A 146 -6.16 2.58 -13.08
CA GLY A 146 -7.03 3.71 -13.37
C GLY A 146 -6.28 4.92 -13.91
N SER A 147 -7.06 5.96 -14.20
CA SER A 147 -6.57 7.30 -14.58
C SER A 147 -6.64 8.31 -13.42
N GLU A 148 -6.94 7.83 -12.21
CA GLU A 148 -7.03 8.63 -10.99
C GLU A 148 -6.27 7.93 -9.86
N PRO A 149 -5.93 8.63 -8.76
CA PRO A 149 -5.29 7.98 -7.62
C PRO A 149 -6.14 6.82 -7.06
N LEU A 150 -5.48 5.68 -6.84
CA LEU A 150 -6.03 4.53 -6.12
C LEU A 150 -5.70 4.69 -4.64
N VAL A 151 -6.74 4.74 -3.81
CA VAL A 151 -6.62 4.93 -2.36
C VAL A 151 -7.21 3.72 -1.65
N PHE A 152 -6.45 3.17 -0.72
CA PHE A 152 -6.90 2.09 0.15
C PHE A 152 -6.35 2.24 1.56
N VAL A 153 -7.11 1.69 2.49
CA VAL A 153 -6.75 1.50 3.90
C VAL A 153 -6.29 0.06 4.07
#